data_AF-A0A1Y0LQ54-F1
#
_entry.id   AF-A0A1Y0LQ54-F1
#
_cell.length_a   1.000
_cell.length_b   1.000
_cell.length_c   1.000
_cell.angle_alpha   90.00
_cell.angle_beta   90.00
_cell.angle_gamma   90.00
#
_symmetry.space_group_name_H-M   'P 1'
#
loop_
_entity.id
_entity.type
_entity.pdbx_description
1 polymer ?
#
loop_
_entity_poly.entity_id
_entity_poly.type
_entity_poly.pdbx_seq_one_letter_code
_entity_poly.pdbx_strand_id
1 'polypeptide(L)'
;MIAITAGIVYSQTAAAYAAPDDGDEFQITCAGRPTMTIDRAEYGISTLMWGVDNFQIAAGEDRTRLQDGQPVTITLFRNGDQLMVDKATQNTFFVYAGTSELVPCERTYTRPDPLVTLTPWSNDMASAQSATG
;
A
#
# COMPACT_ATOMS: atom_id res chain seq x y z
N MET A 1 20.90 -37.19 38.74
CA MET A 1 20.22 -37.00 37.45
C MET A 1 20.12 -35.50 37.21
N ILE A 2 20.78 -34.98 36.17
CA ILE A 2 20.77 -33.56 35.80
C ILE A 2 19.81 -33.43 34.62
N ALA A 3 18.66 -32.78 34.83
CA ALA A 3 17.70 -32.50 33.78
C ALA A 3 18.15 -31.26 33.01
N ILE A 4 18.61 -31.44 31.77
CA ILE A 4 18.91 -30.34 30.85
C ILE A 4 17.59 -29.99 30.18
N THR A 5 16.90 -28.95 30.66
CA THR A 5 15.76 -28.36 29.97
C THR A 5 16.28 -27.63 28.74
N ALA A 6 16.08 -28.24 27.57
CA ALA A 6 16.31 -27.60 26.28
C ALA A 6 15.32 -26.44 26.11
N GLY A 7 15.79 -25.21 26.32
CA GLY A 7 15.04 -24.00 25.99
C GLY A 7 14.90 -23.89 24.48
N ILE A 8 13.69 -24.06 23.97
CA ILE A 8 13.35 -23.78 22.58
C ILE A 8 13.43 -22.26 22.42
N VAL A 9 14.49 -21.79 21.78
CA VAL A 9 14.60 -20.41 21.32
C VAL A 9 13.61 -20.26 20.17
N TYR A 10 12.44 -19.68 20.46
CA TYR A 10 11.53 -19.18 19.43
C TYR A 10 12.23 -18.00 18.76
N SER A 11 12.97 -18.28 17.67
CA SER A 11 13.43 -17.25 16.76
C SER A 11 12.21 -16.60 16.13
N GLN A 12 11.84 -15.42 16.62
CA GLN A 12 10.83 -14.58 15.99
C GLN A 12 11.42 -14.07 14.68
N THR A 13 11.23 -14.81 13.59
CA THR A 13 11.47 -14.29 12.25
C THR A 13 10.46 -13.19 12.04
N ALA A 14 10.90 -11.92 12.16
CA ALA A 14 10.13 -10.79 11.65
C ALA A 14 9.85 -11.11 10.18
N ALA A 15 8.60 -11.42 9.84
CA ALA A 15 8.25 -11.69 8.46
C ALA A 15 8.52 -10.39 7.70
N ALA A 16 9.49 -10.45 6.79
CA ALA A 16 9.85 -9.33 5.96
C ALA A 16 8.61 -8.98 5.13
N TYR A 17 8.01 -7.83 5.41
CA TYR A 17 6.95 -7.29 4.58
C TYR A 17 7.51 -7.09 3.17
N ALA A 18 6.90 -7.64 2.14
CA ALA A 18 7.29 -7.30 0.78
C ALA A 18 6.94 -5.83 0.50
N ALA A 19 7.70 -5.19 -0.41
CA ALA A 19 7.23 -3.94 -1.02
C ALA A 19 5.88 -4.21 -1.68
N PRO A 20 4.86 -3.37 -1.49
CA PRO A 20 3.60 -3.60 -2.18
C PRO A 20 3.76 -3.28 -3.67
N ASP A 21 3.30 -4.19 -4.52
CA ASP A 21 3.34 -4.11 -5.98
C ASP A 21 1.95 -3.74 -6.54
N ASP A 22 1.83 -3.57 -7.85
CA ASP A 22 0.53 -3.38 -8.51
C ASP A 22 -0.32 -4.66 -8.32
N GLY A 23 -1.60 -4.49 -7.98
CA GLY A 23 -2.53 -5.56 -7.66
C GLY A 23 -2.59 -5.93 -6.17
N ASP A 24 -1.90 -5.20 -5.30
CA ASP A 24 -1.86 -5.47 -3.86
C ASP A 24 -2.71 -4.50 -3.02
N GLU A 25 -3.26 -5.00 -1.93
CA GLU A 25 -3.86 -4.21 -0.84
C GLU A 25 -3.07 -4.38 0.46
N PHE A 26 -2.99 -3.30 1.24
CA PHE A 26 -2.50 -3.31 2.60
C PHE A 26 -3.15 -2.22 3.45
N GLN A 27 -3.05 -2.35 4.77
CA GLN A 27 -3.51 -1.34 5.72
C GLN A 27 -2.34 -0.66 6.41
N ILE A 28 -2.52 0.62 6.73
CA ILE A 28 -1.62 1.40 7.56
C ILE A 28 -2.36 1.97 8.76
N THR A 29 -1.69 1.99 9.91
CA THR A 29 -2.15 2.69 11.11
C THR A 29 -1.13 3.76 11.47
N CYS A 30 -1.56 5.01 11.38
CA CYS A 30 -0.74 6.20 11.64
C CYS A 30 -1.42 7.05 12.72
N ALA A 31 -0.66 7.85 13.46
CA ALA A 31 -1.26 8.81 14.39
C ALA A 31 -2.11 9.85 13.64
N GLY A 32 -3.30 10.18 14.16
CA GLY A 32 -4.14 11.28 13.66
C GLY A 32 -5.33 10.87 12.77
N ARG A 33 -5.43 9.61 12.33
CA ARG A 33 -6.55 9.14 11.51
C ARG A 33 -6.88 7.66 11.83
N PRO A 34 -8.15 7.21 11.63
CA PRO A 34 -8.45 5.78 11.64
C PRO A 34 -7.56 4.99 10.68
N THR A 35 -7.40 3.69 10.93
CA THR A 35 -6.70 2.77 10.03
C THR A 35 -7.15 2.98 8.60
N MET A 36 -6.17 3.10 7.71
CA MET A 36 -6.39 3.38 6.31
C MET A 36 -6.09 2.12 5.50
N THR A 37 -6.92 1.85 4.50
CA THR A 37 -6.70 0.82 3.49
C THR A 37 -6.15 1.49 2.23
N ILE A 38 -5.13 0.87 1.64
CA ILE A 38 -4.53 1.27 0.37
C ILE A 38 -4.59 0.08 -0.57
N ASP A 39 -5.27 0.27 -1.69
CA ASP A 39 -5.27 -0.68 -2.81
C ASP A 39 -4.42 -0.09 -3.93
N ARG A 40 -3.45 -0.87 -4.41
CA ARG A 40 -2.73 -0.59 -5.65
C ARG A 40 -3.39 -1.37 -6.76
N ALA A 41 -4.14 -0.67 -7.59
CA ALA A 41 -4.64 -1.21 -8.82
C ALA A 41 -3.54 -1.29 -9.87
N GLU A 42 -3.79 -2.07 -10.91
CA GLU A 42 -2.95 -2.08 -12.11
C GLU A 42 -2.79 -0.68 -12.71
N TYR A 43 -1.74 -0.49 -13.50
CA TYR A 43 -1.43 0.76 -14.20
C TYR A 43 -1.08 1.93 -13.26
N GLY A 44 -0.54 1.63 -12.08
CA GLY A 44 -0.06 2.63 -11.13
C GLY A 44 -1.16 3.49 -10.51
N ILE A 45 -2.38 2.96 -10.39
CA ILE A 45 -3.47 3.64 -9.68
C ILE A 45 -3.46 3.19 -8.23
N SER A 46 -3.63 4.12 -7.29
CA SER A 46 -3.78 3.78 -5.88
C SER A 46 -5.00 4.44 -5.27
N THR A 47 -5.71 3.71 -4.43
CA THR A 47 -6.81 4.20 -3.61
C THR A 47 -6.33 4.38 -2.17
N LEU A 48 -7.00 5.27 -1.44
CA LEU A 48 -6.83 5.42 0.00
C LEU A 48 -8.19 5.60 0.63
N MET A 49 -8.53 4.70 1.55
CA MET A 49 -9.82 4.67 2.23
C MET A 49 -9.65 4.71 3.73
N TRP A 50 -10.51 5.45 4.43
CA TRP A 50 -10.58 5.41 5.89
C TRP A 50 -11.96 5.81 6.40
N GLY A 51 -12.32 5.31 7.58
CA GLY A 51 -13.68 5.52 8.10
C GLY A 51 -14.73 4.95 7.15
N VAL A 52 -15.88 5.62 7.03
CA VAL A 52 -17.03 5.12 6.26
C VAL A 52 -17.14 5.77 4.87
N ASP A 53 -16.70 7.01 4.74
CA ASP A 53 -17.04 7.90 3.62
C ASP A 53 -15.83 8.62 3.01
N ASN A 54 -14.62 8.28 3.45
CA ASN A 54 -13.41 8.91 2.94
C ASN A 54 -12.72 8.02 1.92
N PHE A 55 -12.53 8.58 0.74
CA PHE A 55 -11.92 7.92 -0.40
C PHE A 55 -11.07 8.91 -1.16
N GLN A 56 -9.84 8.54 -1.47
CA GLN A 56 -8.92 9.31 -2.29
C GLN A 56 -8.27 8.41 -3.33
N ILE A 57 -7.82 9.04 -4.41
CA ILE A 57 -7.10 8.37 -5.50
C ILE A 57 -5.79 9.07 -5.78
N ALA A 58 -4.81 8.28 -6.22
CA ALA A 58 -3.57 8.71 -6.81
C ALA A 58 -3.41 8.04 -8.17
N ALA A 59 -2.73 8.71 -9.09
CA ALA A 59 -2.31 8.14 -10.36
C ALA A 59 -0.81 8.35 -10.49
N GLY A 60 -0.07 7.25 -10.57
CA GLY A 60 1.37 7.21 -10.58
C GLY A 60 2.01 7.12 -9.19
N GLU A 61 3.29 6.78 -9.21
CA GLU A 61 4.15 6.71 -8.05
C GLU A 61 5.47 7.40 -8.41
N ASP A 62 5.85 8.42 -7.64
CA ASP A 62 7.16 9.03 -7.76
C ASP A 62 8.20 8.14 -7.08
N ARG A 63 9.21 7.73 -7.84
CA ARG A 63 10.31 6.90 -7.36
C ARG A 63 11.55 7.76 -7.25
N THR A 64 11.99 8.01 -6.03
CA THR A 64 13.16 8.85 -5.76
C THR A 64 14.11 8.17 -4.79
N ARG A 65 15.22 8.85 -4.47
CA ARG A 65 16.15 8.44 -3.43
C ARG A 65 16.20 9.52 -2.35
N LEU A 66 16.24 9.09 -1.10
CA LEU A 66 16.59 9.94 0.03
C LEU A 66 18.06 10.41 -0.12
N GLN A 67 18.47 11.41 0.67
CA GLN A 67 19.82 11.99 0.58
C GLN A 67 20.95 10.97 0.82
N ASP A 68 20.67 9.93 1.60
CA ASP A 68 21.58 8.80 1.86
C ASP A 68 21.54 7.72 0.76
N GLY A 69 20.79 7.95 -0.32
CA GLY A 69 20.67 7.07 -1.47
C GLY A 69 19.58 6.00 -1.35
N GLN A 70 18.85 5.93 -0.24
CA GLN A 70 17.82 4.90 -0.05
C GLN A 70 16.64 5.10 -0.99
N PRO A 71 16.21 4.06 -1.73
CA PRO A 71 15.08 4.16 -2.64
C PRO A 71 13.76 4.29 -1.86
N VAL A 72 12.99 5.32 -2.19
CA VAL A 72 11.67 5.57 -1.62
C VAL A 72 10.64 5.69 -2.73
N THR A 73 9.46 5.16 -2.48
CA THR A 73 8.28 5.43 -3.30
C THR A 73 7.40 6.45 -2.64
N ILE A 74 6.85 7.36 -3.43
CA ILE A 74 5.94 8.40 -2.98
C ILE A 74 4.67 8.30 -3.82
N THR A 75 3.54 8.07 -3.15
CA THR A 75 2.21 8.13 -3.74
C THR A 75 1.54 9.40 -3.28
N LEU A 76 1.23 10.31 -4.22
CA LEU A 76 0.55 11.58 -3.94
C LEU A 76 -0.95 11.45 -4.25
N PHE A 77 -1.77 11.47 -3.21
CA PHE A 77 -3.22 11.44 -3.34
C PHE A 77 -3.79 12.80 -3.75
N ARG A 78 -4.96 12.80 -4.42
CA ARG A 78 -5.61 14.02 -4.92
C ARG A 78 -5.90 15.09 -3.86
N ASN A 79 -6.11 14.69 -2.61
CA ASN A 79 -6.31 15.63 -1.51
C ASN A 79 -5.01 16.24 -0.97
N GLY A 80 -3.84 15.82 -1.48
CA GLY A 80 -2.52 16.28 -1.04
C GLY A 80 -1.88 15.42 0.05
N ASP A 81 -2.54 14.36 0.51
CA ASP A 81 -1.91 13.36 1.37
C ASP A 81 -0.82 12.60 0.59
N GLN A 82 0.25 12.20 1.27
CA GLN A 82 1.32 11.41 0.66
C GLN A 82 1.60 10.16 1.47
N LEU A 83 1.68 9.02 0.78
CA LEU A 83 2.22 7.78 1.32
C LEU A 83 3.66 7.62 0.85
N MET A 84 4.57 7.34 1.78
CA MET A 84 5.96 7.05 1.48
C MET A 84 6.36 5.66 1.98
N VAL A 85 7.02 4.87 1.13
CA VAL A 85 7.55 3.55 1.49
C VAL A 85 9.02 3.48 1.16
N ASP A 86 9.85 3.29 2.18
CA ASP A 86 11.25 2.93 2.00
C ASP A 86 11.31 1.50 1.48
N LYS A 87 11.90 1.30 0.29
CA LYS A 87 11.97 -0.02 -0.35
C LYS A 87 12.98 -0.96 0.30
N ALA A 88 13.99 -0.44 0.98
CA ALA A 88 15.01 -1.24 1.65
C ALA A 88 14.51 -1.75 3.01
N THR A 89 13.90 -0.87 3.82
CA THR A 89 13.47 -1.21 5.19
C THR A 89 11.99 -1.53 5.31
N GLN A 90 11.19 -1.16 4.31
CA GLN A 90 9.72 -1.26 4.31
C GLN A 90 9.04 -0.36 5.33
N ASN A 91 9.81 0.54 5.95
CA ASN A 91 9.26 1.60 6.78
C ASN A 91 8.28 2.44 5.97
N THR A 92 7.11 2.64 6.54
CA THR A 92 6.00 3.33 5.91
C THR A 92 5.71 4.61 6.67
N PHE A 93 5.60 5.70 5.94
CA PHE A 93 5.33 7.03 6.47
C PHE A 93 4.16 7.67 5.74
N PHE A 94 3.46 8.56 6.43
CA PHE A 94 2.37 9.33 5.88
C PHE A 94 2.61 10.82 6.13
N VAL A 95 2.36 11.64 5.12
CA VAL A 95 2.36 13.10 5.25
C VAL A 95 0.96 13.59 4.98
N TYR A 96 0.35 14.23 5.99
CA TYR A 96 -0.99 14.79 5.85
C TYR A 96 -0.97 16.04 4.96
N ALA A 97 -2.03 16.22 4.17
CA ALA A 97 -2.21 17.36 3.29
C ALA A 97 -1.95 18.70 4.00
N GLY A 98 -1.15 19.57 3.36
CA GLY A 98 -0.79 20.88 3.91
C GLY A 98 0.29 20.86 4.99
N THR A 99 0.87 19.70 5.30
CA THR A 99 2.00 19.56 6.23
C THR A 99 3.26 19.06 5.52
N SER A 100 4.38 19.08 6.23
CA SER A 100 5.64 18.44 5.82
C SER A 100 6.14 17.42 6.85
N GLU A 101 5.27 17.04 7.79
CA GLU A 101 5.62 16.14 8.88
C GLU A 101 5.55 14.69 8.39
N LEU A 102 6.63 13.94 8.59
CA LEU A 102 6.69 12.51 8.32
C LEU A 102 6.14 11.73 9.52
N VAL A 103 4.93 11.22 9.40
CA VAL A 103 4.29 10.42 10.44
C VAL A 103 4.59 8.95 10.20
N PRO A 104 5.29 8.25 11.11
CA PRO A 104 5.53 6.82 10.98
C PRO A 104 4.23 6.03 11.14
N CYS A 105 4.09 4.96 10.36
CA CYS A 105 2.91 4.11 10.37
C CYS A 105 3.29 2.64 10.56
N GLU A 106 2.47 1.91 11.30
CA GLU A 106 2.48 0.45 11.28
C GLU A 106 1.74 -0.03 10.03
N ARG A 107 2.30 -1.03 9.34
CA ARG A 107 1.72 -1.60 8.11
C ARG A 107 1.38 -3.08 8.31
N THR A 108 0.23 -3.50 7.79
CA THR A 108 -0.11 -4.93 7.73
C THR A 108 0.69 -5.64 6.64
N TYR A 109 0.56 -6.97 6.58
CA TYR A 109 1.03 -7.71 5.41
C TYR A 109 0.27 -7.29 4.17
N THR A 110 1.01 -7.21 3.07
CA THR A 110 0.50 -7.05 1.72
C THR A 110 -0.22 -8.33 1.30
N ARG A 111 -1.40 -8.19 0.69
CA ARG A 111 -2.13 -9.30 0.07
C ARG A 111 -2.54 -8.91 -1.35
N PRO A 112 -2.58 -9.86 -2.30
CA PRO A 112 -3.20 -9.60 -3.59
C PRO A 112 -4.65 -9.14 -3.37
N ASP A 113 -5.04 -8.06 -4.01
CA ASP A 113 -6.41 -7.58 -4.03
C ASP A 113 -7.12 -8.13 -5.29
N PRO A 114 -8.00 -9.13 -5.14
CA PRO A 114 -8.73 -9.67 -6.28
C PRO A 114 -9.83 -8.72 -6.81
N LEU A 115 -10.11 -7.60 -6.13
CA LEU A 115 -11.24 -6.72 -6.44
C LEU A 115 -10.90 -5.62 -7.46
N VAL A 116 -9.62 -5.36 -7.75
CA VAL A 116 -9.22 -4.28 -8.68
C VAL A 116 -8.34 -4.79 -9.82
N THR A 117 -8.93 -5.63 -10.69
CA THR A 117 -8.37 -5.90 -12.03
C THR A 117 -8.94 -4.88 -13.02
N LEU A 118 -8.08 -4.12 -13.70
CA LEU A 118 -8.51 -3.09 -14.64
C LEU A 118 -8.43 -3.66 -16.06
N THR A 119 -9.58 -4.03 -16.63
CA THR A 119 -9.63 -4.45 -18.03
C THR A 119 -9.62 -3.23 -18.95
N PRO A 120 -8.72 -3.16 -19.96
CA PRO A 120 -8.78 -2.11 -20.96
C PRO A 120 -10.10 -2.12 -21.71
N TRP A 121 -10.60 -0.95 -22.11
CA TRP A 121 -11.77 -0.87 -22.98
C TRP A 121 -11.49 -1.58 -24.32
N SER A 122 -12.37 -2.47 -24.75
CA SER A 122 -12.30 -3.16 -26.04
C SER A 122 -13.63 -3.12 -26.79
N ASN A 123 -13.57 -3.01 -28.12
CA ASN A 123 -14.74 -3.01 -29.01
C ASN A 123 -15.51 -4.35 -29.01
N ASP A 124 -14.88 -5.41 -28.50
CA ASP A 124 -15.44 -6.76 -28.50
C ASP A 124 -16.63 -6.90 -27.54
N MET A 125 -16.66 -6.11 -26.46
CA MET A 125 -17.77 -6.11 -25.49
C MET A 125 -18.98 -5.25 -25.94
N ALA A 126 -18.76 -4.19 -26.72
CA ALA A 126 -19.85 -3.35 -27.26
C ALA A 126 -20.68 -4.07 -28.34
N SER A 127 -20.05 -5.02 -29.05
CA SER A 127 -20.70 -5.81 -30.10
C SER A 127 -21.65 -6.87 -29.53
N ALA A 128 -21.40 -7.37 -28.31
CA ALA A 128 -22.25 -8.34 -27.64
C ALA A 128 -23.56 -7.73 -27.09
N GLN A 129 -23.54 -6.46 -26.67
CA GLN A 129 -24.73 -5.75 -26.19
C GLN A 129 -25.65 -5.25 -27.32
N SER A 130 -25.14 -5.18 -28.55
CA SER A 130 -25.92 -4.76 -29.72
C SER A 130 -26.69 -5.90 -30.39
N ALA A 131 -26.52 -7.14 -29.92
CA ALA A 131 -27.13 -8.34 -30.51
C ALA A 131 -28.46 -8.78 -29.85
N THR A 132 -28.99 -8.00 -28.89
CA THR A 132 -30.30 -8.25 -28.24
C THR A 132 -31.33 -7.14 -28.51
N GLY A 133 -31.17 -6.39 -29.60
CA GLY A 133 -32.15 -5.41 -30.09
C GLY A 133 -33.01 -5.96 -31.22
#